data_AF-A0A7V9BKQ4-F1
#
_entry.id   AF-A0A7V9BKQ4-F1
#
_cell.length_a   1.000
_cell.length_b   1.000
_cell.length_c   1.000
_cell.angle_alpha   90.00
_cell.angle_beta   90.00
_cell.angle_gamma   90.00
#
_symmetry.space_group_name_H-M   'P 1'
#
loop_
_entity.id
_entity.type
_entity.pdbx_description
1 polymer ?
#
loop_
_entity_poly.entity_id
_entity_poly.type
_entity_poly.pdbx_seq_one_letter_code
_entity_poly.pdbx_strand_id
1 'polypeptide(L)'
;MRRLVFTAILASTGVVLSAQWPQWRGPNRDGVVAAANVPAAWPAAPKAKWTQKVGEGYSTPVVADGRMFVHSRQDPEEVVTALDLGTGKPLWTARYASSFNKNKYANEMSKGPFSTPLIASGLVYTLGTSAVLSAFDVRTGALKWRKDWSKEIDTSKLFTGTSMSPIIDAGLLIVHIGDDTTGAFHAFDPGTGAQKWSLPGHGPGYASPIAATIAGTRQLITMTDKAIVGVSTADGKELWKIPFPDEWN
;
A
#
# COMPACT_ATOMS: atom_id res chain seq x y z
N MET A 1 64.22 16.24 -12.08
CA MET A 1 62.97 15.44 -12.08
C MET A 1 61.86 16.29 -11.47
N ARG A 2 60.92 16.81 -12.27
CA ARG A 2 59.77 17.60 -11.78
C ARG A 2 58.60 16.65 -11.52
N ARG A 3 58.15 16.54 -10.27
CA ARG A 3 56.95 15.78 -9.90
C ARG A 3 55.74 16.72 -10.02
N LEU A 4 54.84 16.44 -10.96
CA LEU A 4 53.51 17.05 -11.00
C LEU A 4 52.63 16.34 -9.97
N VAL A 5 52.03 17.11 -9.05
CA VAL A 5 50.98 16.64 -8.15
C VAL A 5 49.65 17.00 -8.79
N PHE A 6 48.87 15.99 -9.19
CA PHE A 6 47.50 16.15 -9.65
C PHE A 6 46.57 16.11 -8.42
N THR A 7 45.96 17.24 -8.08
CA THR A 7 44.89 17.31 -7.08
C THR A 7 43.58 16.88 -7.75
N ALA A 8 43.06 15.71 -7.38
CA ALA A 8 41.75 15.26 -7.83
C ALA A 8 40.66 16.03 -7.07
N ILE A 9 39.88 16.83 -7.80
CA ILE A 9 38.68 17.49 -7.27
C ILE A 9 37.57 16.43 -7.24
N LEU A 10 37.25 15.93 -6.04
CA LEU A 10 36.10 15.05 -5.83
C LEU A 10 34.83 15.92 -5.91
N ALA A 11 34.18 15.95 -7.08
CA ALA A 11 32.87 16.58 -7.21
C ALA A 11 31.86 15.74 -6.43
N SER A 12 31.46 16.22 -5.24
CA SER A 12 30.35 15.66 -4.49
C SER A 12 29.06 15.95 -5.26
N THR A 13 28.63 15.03 -6.12
CA THR A 13 27.30 15.05 -6.69
C THR A 13 26.31 14.88 -5.55
N GLY A 14 25.64 15.97 -5.16
CA GLY A 14 24.54 15.90 -4.21
C GLY A 14 23.52 14.90 -4.76
N VAL A 15 23.28 13.82 -4.01
CA VAL A 15 22.16 12.94 -4.30
C VAL A 15 20.92 13.78 -4.07
N VAL A 16 20.27 14.21 -5.16
CA VAL A 16 18.92 14.75 -5.06
C VAL A 16 18.07 13.61 -4.54
N LEU A 17 17.75 13.64 -3.25
CA LEU A 17 16.76 12.75 -2.68
C LEU A 17 15.46 12.99 -3.44
N SER A 18 15.14 12.05 -4.34
CA SER A 18 13.86 12.06 -5.03
C SER A 18 12.73 11.97 -4.00
N ALA A 19 11.61 12.63 -4.26
CA ALA A 19 10.47 12.61 -3.35
C ALA A 19 10.07 11.15 -3.02
N GLN A 20 9.87 10.84 -1.74
CA GLN A 20 9.50 9.51 -1.27
C GLN A 20 8.17 9.56 -0.53
N TRP A 21 7.23 8.74 -0.97
CA TRP A 21 5.94 8.51 -0.33
C TRP A 21 5.51 7.06 -0.58
N PRO A 22 6.21 6.07 -0.01
CA PRO A 22 6.17 4.69 -0.48
C PRO A 22 4.92 3.91 -0.05
N GLN A 23 4.07 4.49 0.80
CA GLN A 23 2.94 3.78 1.40
C GLN A 23 1.81 4.72 1.81
N TRP A 24 0.69 4.13 2.23
CA TRP A 24 -0.45 4.83 2.80
C TRP A 24 -0.02 5.81 3.90
N ARG A 25 -0.44 7.07 3.78
CA ARG A 25 -0.06 8.18 4.67
C ARG A 25 1.46 8.42 4.80
N GLY A 26 2.25 8.03 3.82
CA GLY A 26 3.65 8.41 3.70
C GLY A 26 4.62 7.52 4.50
N PRO A 27 5.91 7.89 4.56
CA PRO A 27 6.97 7.03 5.09
C PRO A 27 6.71 6.47 6.49
N ASN A 28 6.05 7.25 7.35
CA ASN A 28 5.76 6.88 8.74
C ASN A 28 4.28 6.53 9.00
N ARG A 29 3.42 6.52 7.96
CA ARG A 29 1.95 6.40 8.07
C ARG A 29 1.25 7.48 8.91
N ASP A 30 1.92 8.59 9.19
CA ASP A 30 1.39 9.71 9.99
C ASP A 30 0.69 10.78 9.12
N GLY A 31 0.88 10.76 7.80
CA GLY A 31 0.35 11.75 6.87
C GLY A 31 1.15 13.05 6.84
N VAL A 32 2.39 13.03 7.33
CA VAL A 32 3.23 14.22 7.48
C VAL A 32 4.32 14.26 6.41
N VAL A 33 4.47 15.42 5.77
CA VAL A 33 5.65 15.75 4.96
C VAL A 33 6.71 16.33 5.89
N ALA A 34 7.94 15.81 5.82
CA ALA A 34 9.05 16.35 6.61
C ALA A 34 9.24 17.85 6.34
N ALA A 35 9.45 18.66 7.39
CA ALA A 35 9.52 20.11 7.28
C ALA A 35 10.55 20.60 6.25
N ALA A 36 11.67 19.88 6.11
CA ALA A 36 12.70 20.16 5.10
C ALA A 36 12.21 20.08 3.64
N ASN A 37 11.08 19.40 3.39
CA ASN A 37 10.47 19.21 2.08
C ASN A 37 9.22 20.08 1.88
N VAL A 38 8.83 20.89 2.88
CA VAL A 38 7.69 21.81 2.76
C VAL A 38 8.18 23.12 2.12
N PRO A 39 7.53 23.60 1.04
CA PRO A 39 7.92 24.87 0.44
C PRO A 39 7.68 26.02 1.42
N ALA A 40 8.63 26.98 1.49
CA ALA A 40 8.51 28.15 2.37
C ALA A 40 7.28 29.01 2.06
N ALA A 41 6.82 29.00 0.81
CA ALA A 41 5.58 29.63 0.38
C ALA A 41 4.94 28.80 -0.74
N TRP A 42 3.61 28.68 -0.70
CA TRP A 42 2.83 28.13 -1.81
C TRP A 42 2.53 29.24 -2.84
N PRO A 43 2.52 28.92 -4.14
CA PRO A 43 2.02 29.86 -5.14
C PRO A 43 0.53 30.13 -4.91
N ALA A 44 0.05 31.32 -5.29
CA ALA A 44 -1.36 31.68 -5.18
C ALA A 44 -2.28 30.68 -5.90
N ALA A 45 -1.81 30.08 -7.00
CA ALA A 45 -2.44 28.94 -7.65
C ALA A 45 -1.36 27.96 -8.16
N PRO A 46 -1.43 26.66 -7.83
CA PRO A 46 -0.53 25.68 -8.39
C PRO A 46 -0.79 25.50 -9.89
N LYS A 47 0.27 25.46 -10.70
CA LYS A 47 0.19 25.13 -12.12
C LYS A 47 0.32 23.62 -12.31
N ALA A 48 -0.65 23.00 -12.97
CA ALA A 48 -0.56 21.59 -13.35
C ALA A 48 0.65 21.37 -14.28
N LYS A 49 1.54 20.43 -13.93
CA LYS A 49 2.68 20.06 -14.78
C LYS A 49 2.28 19.05 -15.86
N TRP A 50 1.44 18.09 -15.49
CA TRP A 50 0.90 17.06 -16.36
C TRP A 50 -0.38 16.50 -15.74
N THR A 51 -1.17 15.81 -16.57
CA THR A 51 -2.37 15.08 -16.17
C THR A 51 -2.34 13.73 -16.87
N GLN A 52 -2.69 12.66 -16.16
CA GLN A 52 -2.72 11.30 -16.71
C GLN A 52 -4.02 10.61 -16.34
N LYS A 53 -4.72 10.01 -17.32
CA LYS A 53 -5.86 9.13 -17.07
C LYS A 53 -5.33 7.76 -16.66
N VAL A 54 -5.75 7.26 -15.50
CA VAL A 54 -5.22 6.02 -14.89
C VAL A 54 -6.27 4.94 -14.63
N GLY A 55 -7.55 5.27 -14.69
CA GLY A 55 -8.65 4.39 -14.32
C GLY A 55 -9.43 4.96 -13.13
N GLU A 56 -10.31 4.15 -12.56
CA GLU A 56 -11.08 4.49 -11.35
C GLU A 56 -10.48 3.82 -10.11
N GLY A 57 -10.88 4.27 -8.91
CA GLY A 57 -10.47 3.70 -7.63
C GLY A 57 -10.27 4.76 -6.54
N TYR A 58 -10.01 4.29 -5.32
CA TYR A 58 -9.75 5.10 -4.13
C TYR A 58 -8.32 4.97 -3.60
N SER A 59 -7.53 4.06 -4.16
CA SER A 59 -6.11 3.92 -3.86
C SER A 59 -5.37 5.25 -4.04
N THR A 60 -4.61 5.66 -3.01
CA THR A 60 -3.72 6.80 -3.15
C THR A 60 -2.48 6.44 -3.98
N PRO A 61 -1.94 7.35 -4.81
CA PRO A 61 -0.67 7.10 -5.49
C PRO A 61 0.47 7.07 -4.48
N VAL A 62 1.46 6.20 -4.72
CA VAL A 62 2.70 6.13 -3.93
C VAL A 62 3.91 6.45 -4.80
N VAL A 63 4.93 7.04 -4.20
CA VAL A 63 6.11 7.57 -4.93
C VAL A 63 7.38 6.97 -4.36
N ALA A 64 8.25 6.49 -5.24
CA ALA A 64 9.63 6.16 -4.91
C ALA A 64 10.54 6.34 -6.14
N ASP A 65 11.73 6.88 -5.91
CA ASP A 65 12.83 6.91 -6.89
C ASP A 65 12.44 7.52 -8.25
N GLY A 66 11.69 8.62 -8.21
CA GLY A 66 11.24 9.34 -9.42
C GLY A 66 10.11 8.64 -10.16
N ARG A 67 9.48 7.63 -9.55
CA ARG A 67 8.33 6.90 -10.09
C ARG A 67 7.13 7.10 -9.17
N MET A 68 5.96 7.15 -9.78
CA MET A 68 4.68 7.14 -9.10
C MET A 68 3.92 5.89 -9.51
N PHE A 69 3.35 5.18 -8.54
CA PHE A 69 2.60 3.94 -8.77
C PHE A 69 1.15 4.18 -8.40
N VAL A 70 0.27 3.80 -9.31
CA VAL A 70 -1.18 3.90 -9.17
C VAL A 70 -1.77 2.51 -9.30
N HIS A 71 -2.62 2.13 -8.34
CA HIS A 71 -3.44 0.92 -8.43
C HIS A 71 -4.88 1.34 -8.68
N SER A 72 -5.41 0.98 -9.85
CA SER A 72 -6.69 1.43 -10.35
C SER A 72 -7.45 0.27 -10.97
N ARG A 73 -8.70 0.55 -11.37
CA ARG A 73 -9.52 -0.36 -12.15
C ARG A 73 -9.77 0.20 -13.54
N GLN A 74 -9.68 -0.68 -14.52
CA GLN A 74 -10.08 -0.47 -15.91
C GLN A 74 -10.86 -1.71 -16.29
N ASP A 75 -12.19 -1.65 -16.13
CA ASP A 75 -13.03 -2.85 -16.18
C ASP A 75 -12.78 -3.72 -17.43
N PRO A 76 -12.67 -5.05 -17.25
CA PRO A 76 -12.87 -5.83 -16.02
C PRO A 76 -11.59 -6.06 -15.19
N GLU A 77 -10.55 -5.27 -15.40
CA GLU A 77 -9.22 -5.50 -14.85
C GLU A 77 -8.88 -4.55 -13.71
N GLU A 78 -8.12 -5.05 -12.74
CA GLU A 78 -7.32 -4.19 -11.87
C GLU A 78 -5.93 -4.01 -12.48
N VAL A 79 -5.44 -2.78 -12.41
CA VAL A 79 -4.29 -2.29 -13.15
C VAL A 79 -3.33 -1.58 -12.19
N VAL A 80 -2.06 -1.97 -12.23
CA VAL A 80 -0.97 -1.26 -11.57
C VAL A 80 -0.16 -0.56 -12.64
N THR A 81 -0.06 0.76 -12.58
CA THR A 81 0.72 1.55 -13.52
C THR A 81 1.84 2.28 -12.78
N ALA A 82 3.08 2.09 -13.24
CA ALA A 82 4.18 2.96 -12.89
C ALA A 82 4.27 4.10 -13.90
N LEU A 83 4.35 5.32 -13.40
CA LEU A 83 4.47 6.55 -14.14
C LEU A 83 5.80 7.21 -13.79
N ASP A 84 6.43 7.85 -14.77
CA ASP A 84 7.52 8.78 -14.52
C ASP A 84 6.97 9.99 -13.76
N LEU A 85 7.53 10.30 -12.59
CA LEU A 85 7.01 11.36 -11.71
C LEU A 85 7.12 12.75 -12.36
N GLY A 86 8.16 12.97 -13.17
CA GLY A 86 8.43 14.25 -13.79
C GLY A 86 7.49 14.58 -14.95
N THR A 87 7.10 13.56 -15.72
CA THR A 87 6.37 13.72 -16.99
C THR A 87 4.97 13.12 -17.00
N GLY A 88 4.63 12.26 -16.02
CA GLY A 88 3.37 11.53 -15.98
C GLY A 88 3.27 10.39 -17.00
N LYS A 89 4.33 10.13 -17.78
CA LYS A 89 4.31 9.10 -18.82
C LYS A 89 4.37 7.69 -18.23
N PRO A 90 3.64 6.71 -18.78
CA PRO A 90 3.74 5.32 -18.36
C PRO A 90 5.15 4.76 -18.57
N LEU A 91 5.68 4.11 -17.53
CA LEU A 91 6.92 3.34 -17.56
C LEU A 91 6.62 1.86 -17.76
N TRP A 92 5.63 1.35 -17.04
CA TRP A 92 5.11 0.00 -17.21
C TRP A 92 3.68 -0.10 -16.66
N THR A 93 2.96 -1.11 -17.13
CA THR A 93 1.62 -1.45 -16.63
C THR A 93 1.52 -2.96 -16.45
N ALA A 94 1.03 -3.38 -15.30
CA ALA A 94 0.61 -4.76 -15.02
C ALA A 94 -0.90 -4.77 -14.79
N ARG A 95 -1.57 -5.86 -15.18
CA ARG A 95 -3.03 -5.99 -15.08
C ARG A 95 -3.43 -7.43 -14.82
N TYR A 96 -4.60 -7.61 -14.25
CA TYR A 96 -5.23 -8.92 -14.13
C TYR A 96 -6.76 -8.78 -14.12
N ALA A 97 -7.45 -9.79 -14.64
CA ALA A 97 -8.90 -9.84 -14.56
C ALA A 97 -9.34 -9.92 -13.10
N SER A 98 -10.25 -9.04 -12.70
CA SER A 98 -10.77 -8.98 -11.34
C SER A 98 -12.28 -8.75 -11.40
N SER A 99 -13.05 -9.80 -11.17
CA SER A 99 -14.48 -9.67 -10.99
C SER A 99 -14.78 -9.01 -9.65
N PHE A 100 -15.57 -7.95 -9.67
CA PHE A 100 -16.09 -7.30 -8.48
C PHE A 100 -17.54 -6.94 -8.71
N ASN A 101 -18.40 -7.49 -7.85
CA ASN A 101 -19.80 -7.12 -7.78
C ASN A 101 -19.98 -6.17 -6.61
N LYS A 102 -20.36 -4.92 -6.90
CA LYS A 102 -20.74 -3.98 -5.85
C LYS A 102 -21.94 -4.53 -5.11
N ASN A 103 -21.99 -4.31 -3.80
CA ASN A 103 -23.22 -4.50 -3.06
C ASN A 103 -24.27 -3.45 -3.48
N LYS A 104 -25.50 -3.60 -2.98
CA LYS A 104 -26.62 -2.68 -3.29
C LYS A 104 -26.51 -1.29 -2.65
N TYR A 105 -25.63 -1.10 -1.67
CA TYR A 105 -25.49 0.12 -0.87
C TYR A 105 -24.35 1.04 -1.36
N ALA A 106 -23.34 0.48 -2.03
CA ALA A 106 -22.16 1.18 -2.53
C ALA A 106 -22.18 1.36 -4.06
N ASN A 107 -23.36 1.31 -4.69
CA ASN A 107 -23.51 1.36 -6.14
C ASN A 107 -22.97 2.65 -6.78
N GLU A 108 -23.02 3.78 -6.06
CA GLU A 108 -22.48 5.09 -6.46
C GLU A 108 -20.96 5.24 -6.24
N MET A 109 -20.35 4.40 -5.40
CA MET A 109 -18.90 4.43 -5.16
C MET A 109 -18.15 3.80 -6.35
N SER A 110 -16.89 4.18 -6.60
CA SER A 110 -16.05 3.48 -7.59
C SER A 110 -15.88 1.99 -7.22
N LYS A 111 -15.64 1.13 -8.21
CA LYS A 111 -15.41 -0.33 -8.03
C LYS A 111 -14.06 -0.69 -7.37
N GLY A 112 -13.38 0.28 -6.77
CA GLY A 112 -12.03 0.11 -6.22
C GLY A 112 -10.94 0.17 -7.31
N PRO A 113 -9.68 -0.15 -6.95
CA PRO A 113 -9.22 -0.64 -5.65
C PRO A 113 -9.32 0.41 -4.53
N PHE A 114 -9.51 -0.07 -3.31
CA PHE A 114 -9.60 0.76 -2.10
C PHE A 114 -8.27 0.81 -1.33
N SER A 115 -7.49 -0.28 -1.38
CA SER A 115 -6.17 -0.37 -0.77
C SER A 115 -5.12 0.47 -1.52
N THR A 116 -4.32 1.24 -0.77
CA THR A 116 -3.13 1.92 -1.29
C THR A 116 -1.95 0.93 -1.39
N PRO A 117 -1.18 0.93 -2.50
CA PRO A 117 0.02 0.10 -2.64
C PRO A 117 1.10 0.38 -1.59
N LEU A 118 1.99 -0.58 -1.43
CA LEU A 118 3.20 -0.46 -0.63
C LEU A 118 4.42 -0.65 -1.52
N ILE A 119 5.40 0.23 -1.44
CA ILE A 119 6.72 0.06 -2.06
C ILE A 119 7.71 -0.31 -0.97
N ALA A 120 8.39 -1.44 -1.13
CA ALA A 120 9.49 -1.80 -0.24
C ALA A 120 10.41 -2.84 -0.89
N SER A 121 11.71 -2.74 -0.60
CA SER A 121 12.72 -3.72 -1.01
C SER A 121 12.72 -4.04 -2.52
N GLY A 122 12.52 -3.01 -3.35
CA GLY A 122 12.49 -3.18 -4.82
C GLY A 122 11.20 -3.78 -5.37
N LEU A 123 10.16 -3.91 -4.55
CA LEU A 123 8.86 -4.46 -4.93
C LEU A 123 7.72 -3.47 -4.67
N VAL A 124 6.66 -3.60 -5.47
CA VAL A 124 5.37 -2.93 -5.27
C VAL A 124 4.36 -4.00 -4.90
N TYR A 125 3.73 -3.86 -3.75
CA TYR A 125 2.68 -4.74 -3.25
C TYR A 125 1.33 -4.06 -3.44
N THR A 126 0.38 -4.78 -4.01
CA THR A 126 -1.01 -4.33 -4.13
C THR A 126 -1.95 -5.36 -3.54
N LEU A 127 -3.00 -4.88 -2.90
CA LEU A 127 -4.13 -5.69 -2.45
C LEU A 127 -5.36 -5.26 -3.24
N GLY A 128 -5.87 -6.17 -4.06
CA GLY A 128 -7.04 -5.94 -4.90
C GLY A 128 -8.35 -5.93 -4.14
N THR A 129 -9.38 -5.38 -4.76
CA THR A 129 -10.74 -5.25 -4.20
C THR A 129 -11.34 -6.60 -3.80
N SER A 130 -10.95 -7.67 -4.50
CA SER A 130 -11.37 -9.05 -4.24
C SER A 130 -10.28 -9.85 -3.53
N ALA A 131 -9.50 -9.21 -2.66
CA ALA A 131 -8.39 -9.79 -1.90
C ALA A 131 -7.35 -10.56 -2.76
N VAL A 132 -6.86 -9.92 -3.81
CA VAL A 132 -5.71 -10.46 -4.56
C VAL A 132 -4.46 -9.70 -4.15
N LEU A 133 -3.57 -10.34 -3.38
CA LEU A 133 -2.28 -9.78 -2.98
C LEU A 133 -1.23 -10.10 -4.05
N SER A 134 -0.64 -9.09 -4.66
CA SER A 134 0.38 -9.25 -5.70
C SER A 134 1.66 -8.50 -5.32
N ALA A 135 2.82 -9.07 -5.69
CA ALA A 135 4.09 -8.37 -5.66
C ALA A 135 4.66 -8.23 -7.07
N PHE A 136 5.06 -7.01 -7.42
CA PHE A 136 5.66 -6.69 -8.72
C PHE A 136 7.05 -6.11 -8.52
N ASP A 137 7.94 -6.42 -9.46
CA ASP A 137 9.21 -5.74 -9.59
C ASP A 137 9.00 -4.23 -9.80
N VAL A 138 9.56 -3.39 -8.92
CA VAL A 138 9.33 -1.93 -8.94
C VAL A 138 9.78 -1.27 -10.25
N ARG A 139 10.81 -1.84 -10.90
CA ARG A 139 11.41 -1.26 -12.11
C ARG A 139 10.72 -1.70 -13.39
N THR A 140 10.34 -2.97 -13.46
CA THR A 140 9.88 -3.62 -14.70
C THR A 140 8.39 -3.93 -14.72
N GLY A 141 7.73 -3.96 -13.56
CA GLY A 141 6.33 -4.40 -13.45
C GLY A 141 6.15 -5.91 -13.55
N ALA A 142 7.23 -6.68 -13.62
CA ALA A 142 7.16 -8.14 -13.66
C ALA A 142 6.54 -8.69 -12.37
N LEU A 143 5.50 -9.51 -12.50
CA LEU A 143 4.90 -10.22 -11.37
C LEU A 143 5.94 -11.17 -10.75
N LYS A 144 6.19 -11.04 -9.45
CA LYS A 144 7.07 -11.95 -8.69
C LYS A 144 6.28 -13.10 -8.08
N TRP A 145 5.18 -12.77 -7.42
CA TRP A 145 4.29 -13.74 -6.81
C TRP A 145 2.89 -13.12 -6.61
N ARG A 146 1.89 -13.99 -6.45
CA ARG A 146 0.50 -13.62 -6.18
C ARG A 146 -0.14 -14.61 -5.21
N LYS A 147 -0.98 -14.09 -4.33
CA LYS A 147 -1.94 -14.83 -3.49
C LYS A 147 -3.34 -14.32 -3.80
N ASP A 148 -4.29 -15.24 -3.95
CA ASP A 148 -5.60 -14.94 -4.51
C ASP A 148 -6.67 -15.61 -3.66
N TRP A 149 -7.44 -14.79 -2.94
CA TRP A 149 -8.61 -15.19 -2.15
C TRP A 149 -9.94 -14.81 -2.84
N SER A 150 -9.92 -14.40 -4.11
CA SER A 150 -11.11 -13.86 -4.80
C SER A 150 -12.26 -14.85 -4.92
N LYS A 151 -11.98 -16.16 -4.82
CA LYS A 151 -12.98 -17.23 -4.80
C LYS A 151 -13.48 -17.58 -3.39
N GLU A 152 -12.76 -17.15 -2.37
CA GLU A 152 -13.05 -17.41 -0.96
C GLU A 152 -13.87 -16.27 -0.33
N ILE A 153 -13.83 -15.07 -0.94
CA ILE A 153 -14.51 -13.88 -0.44
C ILE A 153 -15.68 -13.51 -1.34
N ASP A 154 -16.88 -13.50 -0.75
CA ASP A 154 -18.07 -12.99 -1.41
C ASP A 154 -18.13 -11.46 -1.29
N THR A 155 -17.57 -10.77 -2.29
CA THR A 155 -17.51 -9.30 -2.29
C THR A 155 -18.88 -8.62 -2.35
N SER A 156 -19.96 -9.36 -2.66
CA SER A 156 -21.32 -8.79 -2.69
C SER A 156 -21.87 -8.49 -1.29
N LYS A 157 -21.26 -9.09 -0.27
CA LYS A 157 -21.59 -8.87 1.15
C LYS A 157 -20.83 -7.71 1.76
N LEU A 158 -19.69 -7.34 1.17
CA LEU A 158 -18.83 -6.28 1.65
C LEU A 158 -19.42 -4.90 1.41
N PHE A 159 -19.35 -3.97 2.38
CA PHE A 159 -19.65 -2.55 2.15
C PHE A 159 -18.78 -1.95 1.04
N THR A 160 -17.46 -2.06 1.18
CA THR A 160 -16.50 -1.88 0.08
C THR A 160 -15.62 -3.12 -0.02
N GLY A 161 -15.07 -3.44 -1.19
CA GLY A 161 -14.13 -4.57 -1.27
C GLY A 161 -12.92 -4.38 -0.36
N THR A 162 -11.97 -5.32 -0.38
CA THR A 162 -10.79 -5.27 0.49
C THR A 162 -10.07 -3.92 0.41
N SER A 163 -9.93 -3.28 1.57
CA SER A 163 -9.62 -1.84 1.67
C SER A 163 -8.38 -1.51 2.48
N MET A 164 -7.88 -2.44 3.30
CA MET A 164 -6.67 -2.17 4.07
C MET A 164 -5.45 -2.05 3.16
N SER A 165 -4.57 -1.09 3.47
CA SER A 165 -3.30 -0.94 2.75
C SER A 165 -2.22 -1.82 3.39
N PRO A 166 -1.55 -2.72 2.62
CA PRO A 166 -0.50 -3.60 3.13
C PRO A 166 0.60 -2.84 3.87
N ILE A 167 1.20 -3.45 4.89
CA ILE A 167 2.29 -2.87 5.68
C ILE A 167 3.48 -3.83 5.73
N ILE A 168 4.70 -3.30 5.75
CA ILE A 168 5.87 -4.07 6.19
C ILE A 168 6.26 -3.61 7.59
N ASP A 169 6.39 -4.58 8.50
CA ASP A 169 6.95 -4.37 9.83
C ASP A 169 7.74 -5.62 10.24
N ALA A 170 8.84 -5.44 10.98
CA ALA A 170 9.73 -6.54 11.36
C ALA A 170 10.18 -7.44 10.18
N GLY A 171 10.28 -6.88 8.97
CA GLY A 171 10.65 -7.61 7.75
C GLY A 171 9.53 -8.48 7.15
N LEU A 172 8.31 -8.40 7.68
CA LEU A 172 7.15 -9.17 7.25
C LEU A 172 6.16 -8.27 6.52
N LEU A 173 5.63 -8.75 5.39
CA LEU A 173 4.50 -8.13 4.71
C LEU A 173 3.20 -8.62 5.35
N ILE A 174 2.39 -7.71 5.87
CA ILE A 174 1.19 -8.04 6.65
C ILE A 174 -0.06 -7.46 6.00
N VAL A 175 -1.08 -8.31 5.89
CA VAL A 175 -2.44 -7.99 5.42
C VAL A 175 -3.49 -8.67 6.30
N HIS A 176 -4.73 -8.22 6.22
CA HIS A 176 -5.92 -8.74 6.88
C HIS A 176 -6.94 -8.99 5.78
N ILE A 177 -7.27 -10.26 5.59
CA ILE A 177 -8.11 -10.75 4.50
C ILE A 177 -9.35 -11.38 5.12
N GLY A 178 -10.52 -11.07 4.58
CA GLY A 178 -11.79 -11.57 5.11
C GLY A 178 -13.00 -10.88 4.52
N ASP A 179 -14.17 -11.23 5.05
CA ASP A 179 -15.43 -10.53 4.86
C ASP A 179 -15.79 -9.68 6.08
N ASP A 180 -16.98 -9.06 6.10
CA ASP A 180 -17.45 -8.19 7.18
C ASP A 180 -17.73 -8.94 8.51
N THR A 181 -17.45 -10.25 8.59
CA THR A 181 -17.68 -11.07 9.79
C THR A 181 -16.51 -11.95 10.19
N THR A 182 -15.75 -12.45 9.22
CA THR A 182 -14.68 -13.42 9.42
C THR A 182 -13.47 -13.04 8.59
N GLY A 183 -12.29 -13.18 9.19
CA GLY A 183 -11.04 -12.84 8.52
C GLY A 183 -9.83 -13.49 9.16
N ALA A 184 -8.67 -13.18 8.60
CA ALA A 184 -7.40 -13.57 9.17
C ALA A 184 -6.33 -12.52 8.85
N PHE A 185 -5.52 -12.19 9.84
CA PHE A 185 -4.25 -11.55 9.56
C PHE A 185 -3.31 -12.59 8.96
N HIS A 186 -2.53 -12.18 7.98
CA HIS A 186 -1.51 -12.98 7.34
C HIS A 186 -0.22 -12.18 7.25
N ALA A 187 0.89 -12.80 7.66
CA ALA A 187 2.23 -12.28 7.43
C ALA A 187 2.99 -13.15 6.45
N PHE A 188 3.72 -12.49 5.55
CA PHE A 188 4.49 -13.14 4.50
C PHE A 188 5.93 -12.66 4.51
N ASP A 189 6.81 -13.54 4.03
CA ASP A 189 8.09 -13.12 3.47
C ASP A 189 7.83 -12.21 2.25
N PRO A 190 8.30 -10.96 2.24
CA PRO A 190 7.98 -10.03 1.15
C PRO A 190 8.57 -10.44 -0.21
N GLY A 191 9.74 -11.10 -0.21
CA GLY A 191 10.43 -11.49 -1.44
C GLY A 191 9.79 -12.69 -2.15
N THR A 192 9.29 -13.65 -1.36
CA THR A 192 8.82 -14.95 -1.86
C THR A 192 7.31 -15.15 -1.75
N GLY A 193 6.62 -14.37 -0.92
CA GLY A 193 5.21 -14.57 -0.60
C GLY A 193 4.95 -15.81 0.26
N ALA A 194 5.98 -16.39 0.89
CA ALA A 194 5.82 -17.51 1.80
C ALA A 194 5.17 -17.05 3.12
N GLN A 195 4.06 -17.67 3.52
CA GLN A 195 3.38 -17.32 4.77
C GLN A 195 4.26 -17.69 5.98
N LYS A 196 4.34 -16.76 6.94
CA LYS A 196 5.13 -16.91 8.17
C LYS A 196 4.23 -17.17 9.37
N TRP A 197 3.12 -16.44 9.46
CA TRP A 197 2.09 -16.69 10.45
C TRP A 197 0.72 -16.27 9.91
N SER A 198 -0.33 -16.76 10.54
CA SER A 198 -1.70 -16.32 10.33
C SER A 198 -2.45 -16.32 11.66
N LEU A 199 -3.31 -15.32 11.86
CA LEU A 199 -4.21 -15.22 13.01
C LEU A 199 -5.65 -15.12 12.48
N PRO A 200 -6.41 -16.22 12.49
CA PRO A 200 -7.85 -16.19 12.19
C PRO A 200 -8.64 -15.43 13.25
N GLY A 201 -9.74 -14.80 12.85
CA GLY A 201 -10.61 -14.07 13.76
C GLY A 201 -11.70 -13.29 13.03
N HIS A 202 -11.97 -12.10 13.56
CA HIS A 202 -12.93 -11.15 13.05
C HIS A 202 -12.52 -10.57 11.69
N GLY A 203 -13.51 -10.14 10.92
CA GLY A 203 -13.33 -9.55 9.59
C GLY A 203 -12.52 -8.25 9.63
N PRO A 204 -11.85 -7.86 8.52
CA PRO A 204 -11.19 -6.56 8.44
C PRO A 204 -12.19 -5.41 8.54
N GLY A 205 -11.89 -4.41 9.37
CA GLY A 205 -12.58 -3.13 9.28
C GLY A 205 -12.06 -2.30 8.11
N TYR A 206 -12.76 -1.23 7.74
CA TYR A 206 -12.35 -0.27 6.70
C TYR A 206 -11.22 0.67 7.15
N ALA A 207 -10.13 0.11 7.67
CA ALA A 207 -8.98 0.83 8.22
C ALA A 207 -7.66 0.20 7.77
N SER A 208 -6.65 1.05 7.55
CA SER A 208 -5.27 0.59 7.31
C SER A 208 -4.49 0.59 8.62
N PRO A 209 -3.67 -0.44 8.90
CA PRO A 209 -2.96 -0.57 10.17
C PRO A 209 -1.85 0.46 10.30
N ILE A 210 -1.54 0.81 11.54
CA ILE A 210 -0.26 1.41 11.94
C ILE A 210 0.54 0.43 12.78
N ALA A 211 1.86 0.61 12.84
CA ALA A 211 2.73 -0.19 13.70
C ALA A 211 3.43 0.72 14.72
N ALA A 212 3.33 0.37 16.00
CA ALA A 212 3.88 1.16 17.10
C ALA A 212 4.45 0.26 18.19
N THR A 213 5.39 0.79 18.97
CA THR A 213 5.86 0.13 20.19
C THR A 213 5.08 0.68 21.36
N ILE A 214 4.31 -0.17 22.05
CA ILE A 214 3.53 0.19 23.24
C ILE A 214 3.91 -0.76 24.35
N ALA A 215 4.20 -0.22 25.54
CA ALA A 215 4.66 -1.00 26.69
C ALA A 215 5.81 -1.97 26.34
N GLY A 216 6.76 -1.53 25.49
CA GLY A 216 7.92 -2.32 25.07
C GLY A 216 7.67 -3.35 23.96
N THR A 217 6.44 -3.49 23.46
CA THR A 217 6.10 -4.50 22.42
C THR A 217 5.73 -3.83 21.10
N ARG A 218 6.37 -4.26 20.01
CA ARG A 218 6.06 -3.81 18.64
C ARG A 218 4.81 -4.52 18.12
N GLN A 219 3.76 -3.75 17.86
CA GLN A 219 2.45 -4.29 17.49
C GLN A 219 1.81 -3.49 16.36
N LEU A 220 1.03 -4.20 15.54
CA LEU A 220 0.05 -3.63 14.64
C LEU A 220 -1.16 -3.18 15.44
N ILE A 221 -1.71 -2.04 15.04
CA ILE A 221 -2.94 -1.49 15.59
C ILE A 221 -3.87 -1.24 14.42
N THR A 222 -5.04 -1.87 14.45
CA THR A 222 -6.04 -1.73 13.39
C THR A 222 -7.44 -2.06 13.90
N MET A 223 -8.43 -1.84 13.05
CA MET A 223 -9.82 -2.15 13.29
C MET A 223 -10.21 -3.48 12.62
N THR A 224 -11.08 -4.23 13.29
CA THR A 224 -11.88 -5.36 12.77
C THR A 224 -13.35 -4.98 12.79
N ASP A 225 -14.24 -5.84 12.30
CA ASP A 225 -15.70 -5.61 12.34
C ASP A 225 -16.29 -5.47 13.77
N LYS A 226 -15.54 -5.80 14.81
CA LYS A 226 -16.00 -5.74 16.21
C LYS A 226 -15.12 -4.93 17.14
N ALA A 227 -13.88 -4.64 16.78
CA ALA A 227 -12.90 -4.15 17.74
C ALA A 227 -11.76 -3.36 17.11
N ILE A 228 -11.14 -2.52 17.92
CA ILE A 228 -9.76 -2.10 17.69
C ILE A 228 -8.87 -3.13 18.37
N VAL A 229 -7.89 -3.66 17.62
CA VAL A 229 -7.01 -4.74 18.07
C VAL A 229 -5.54 -4.31 18.04
N GLY A 230 -4.78 -4.82 19.00
CA GLY A 230 -3.32 -4.84 18.99
C GLY A 230 -2.82 -6.24 18.70
N VAL A 231 -2.03 -6.41 17.64
CA VAL A 231 -1.48 -7.71 17.22
C VAL A 231 0.03 -7.64 17.16
N SER A 232 0.72 -8.56 17.81
CA SER A 232 2.18 -8.68 17.72
C SER A 232 2.62 -8.85 16.28
N THR A 233 3.54 -8.00 15.83
CA THR A 233 4.07 -8.02 14.45
C THR A 233 4.91 -9.26 14.18
N ALA A 234 5.61 -9.76 15.21
CA ALA A 234 6.58 -10.83 15.07
C ALA A 234 5.93 -12.22 14.87
N ASP A 235 4.84 -12.49 15.60
CA ASP A 235 4.24 -13.83 15.70
C ASP A 235 2.72 -13.87 15.52
N GLY A 236 2.07 -12.71 15.29
CA GLY A 236 0.65 -12.64 15.05
C GLY A 236 -0.22 -12.87 16.29
N LYS A 237 0.33 -12.82 17.51
CA LYS A 237 -0.47 -12.97 18.73
C LYS A 237 -1.33 -11.72 18.99
N GLU A 238 -2.63 -11.88 19.25
CA GLU A 238 -3.48 -10.81 19.79
C GLU A 238 -2.97 -10.42 21.19
N LEU A 239 -2.62 -9.14 21.36
CA LEU A 239 -2.09 -8.59 22.61
C LEU A 239 -3.19 -7.95 23.44
N TRP A 240 -4.15 -7.29 22.78
CA TRP A 240 -5.31 -6.67 23.39
C TRP A 240 -6.37 -6.39 22.33
N LYS A 241 -7.60 -6.17 22.79
CA LYS A 241 -8.69 -5.66 21.97
C LYS A 241 -9.61 -4.77 22.79
N ILE A 242 -10.20 -3.78 22.13
CA ILE A 242 -11.21 -2.89 22.68
C ILE A 242 -12.44 -3.00 21.79
N PRO A 243 -13.62 -3.37 22.33
CA PRO A 243 -14.85 -3.38 21.55
C PRO A 243 -15.10 -2.04 20.88
N PHE A 244 -15.29 -2.09 19.57
CA PHE A 244 -15.58 -0.97 18.71
C PHE A 244 -16.35 -1.53 17.51
N PRO A 245 -17.66 -1.79 17.67
CA PRO A 245 -18.47 -2.28 16.56
C PRO A 245 -18.51 -1.20 15.49
N ASP A 246 -18.11 -1.54 14.27
CA ASP A 246 -18.22 -0.57 13.19
C ASP A 246 -19.67 -0.49 12.69
N GLU A 247 -20.13 0.72 12.38
CA GLU A 247 -21.52 0.98 11.99
C GLU A 247 -21.83 0.53 10.54
N TRP A 248 -20.83 -0.03 9.85
CA TRP A 248 -20.88 -0.35 8.42
C TRP A 248 -20.91 -1.85 8.13
N ASN A 249 -20.83 -2.71 9.16
CA ASN A 249 -20.93 -4.18 9.06
C ASN A 249 -22.18 -4.74 9.76
#